data_AF-A0A9E0ZUT9-F1
#
_entry.id   AF-A0A9E0ZUT9-F1
#
_cell.length_a   1.000
_cell.length_b   1.000
_cell.length_c   1.000
_cell.angle_alpha   90.00
_cell.angle_beta   90.00
_cell.angle_gamma   90.00
#
_symmetry.space_group_name_H-M   'P 1'
#
loop_
_entity.id
_entity.type
_entity.pdbx_description
1 polymer ?
#
loop_
_entity_poly.entity_id
_entity_poly.type
_entity_poly.pdbx_seq_one_letter_code
_entity_poly.pdbx_strand_id
1 'polypeptide(L)'
;TLKTLVDMGMKDVGFGMTVQDKNAPDLVPLYELSNEMGMEFATASLHNSFYFVEAKNIIKDRPMVAENFEKLINEMLNSNSPKKWFRAYFNHGLINYIYGQKRLLPCDMSFDTFFIDPYGDVMPCNGTKDKEVMGNLNEQNWDELWNSEQADRVREKVRHCDRNCWMIGSVSPAMHKYIWVPAAWVIKHKFLHFFKEKKYSMYELPAVRDYRDGKVTKEELDSLSTCDMNAVINNGLSEESMKELKNKTGEEIVDADIARQMIKK
;
A
#
# COMPACT_ATOMS: atom_id res chain seq x y z
N THR A 1 -23.67 0.25 9.60
CA THR A 1 -23.05 -0.30 8.37
C THR A 1 -22.48 0.84 7.55
N LEU A 2 -21.75 0.61 6.45
CA LEU A 2 -21.26 1.70 5.59
C LEU A 2 -22.41 2.59 5.06
N LYS A 3 -23.57 1.99 4.77
CA LYS A 3 -24.80 2.72 4.41
C LYS A 3 -25.25 3.67 5.52
N THR A 4 -25.29 3.19 6.76
CA THR A 4 -25.61 4.03 7.93
C THR A 4 -24.71 5.25 8.03
N LEU A 5 -23.40 5.11 7.76
CA LEU A 5 -22.48 6.25 7.80
C LEU A 5 -22.81 7.30 6.72
N VAL A 6 -23.16 6.85 5.52
CA VAL A 6 -23.60 7.73 4.43
C VAL A 6 -24.95 8.38 4.75
N ASP A 7 -25.90 7.63 5.29
CA ASP A 7 -27.21 8.14 5.72
C ASP A 7 -27.08 9.19 6.83
N MET A 8 -26.06 9.07 7.69
CA MET A 8 -25.70 10.06 8.71
C MET A 8 -25.01 11.32 8.13
N GLY A 9 -24.77 11.37 6.81
CA GLY A 9 -24.13 12.49 6.14
C GLY A 9 -22.60 12.53 6.30
N MET A 10 -21.96 11.43 6.72
CA MET A 10 -20.50 11.36 6.82
C MET A 10 -19.87 11.47 5.43
N LYS A 11 -18.88 12.34 5.29
CA LYS A 11 -18.09 12.49 4.07
C LYS A 11 -16.92 11.52 4.07
N ASP A 12 -16.37 11.26 2.89
CA ASP A 12 -15.17 10.44 2.69
C ASP A 12 -15.29 8.99 3.22
N VAL A 13 -16.51 8.44 3.19
CA VAL A 13 -16.75 7.03 3.49
C VAL A 13 -16.25 6.18 2.31
N GLY A 14 -15.53 5.11 2.61
CA GLY A 14 -15.01 4.22 1.59
C GLY A 14 -14.66 2.84 2.13
N PHE A 15 -14.27 1.98 1.21
CA PHE A 15 -13.76 0.65 1.54
C PHE A 15 -12.57 0.30 0.63
N GLY A 16 -11.77 -0.63 1.11
CA GLY A 16 -10.56 -1.07 0.43
C GLY A 16 -10.59 -2.55 0.12
N MET A 17 -9.84 -2.95 -0.89
CA MET A 17 -9.62 -4.35 -1.25
C MET A 17 -8.12 -4.62 -1.38
N THR A 18 -7.63 -5.59 -0.61
CA THR A 18 -6.34 -6.22 -0.86
C THR A 18 -6.54 -7.31 -1.89
N VAL A 19 -6.14 -7.02 -3.12
CA VAL A 19 -6.37 -7.86 -4.30
C VAL A 19 -5.37 -9.01 -4.32
N GLN A 20 -5.88 -10.21 -4.56
CA GLN A 20 -5.14 -11.46 -4.69
C GLN A 20 -5.88 -12.43 -5.61
N ASP A 21 -5.29 -13.60 -5.88
CA ASP A 21 -5.84 -14.64 -6.75
C ASP A 21 -7.30 -15.01 -6.41
N LYS A 22 -7.59 -15.08 -5.11
CA LYS A 22 -8.88 -15.58 -4.60
C LYS A 22 -10.04 -14.59 -4.77
N ASN A 23 -9.75 -13.31 -4.97
CA ASN A 23 -10.77 -12.25 -4.97
C ASN A 23 -10.65 -11.28 -6.15
N ALA A 24 -9.60 -11.34 -6.97
CA ALA A 24 -9.41 -10.42 -8.10
C ALA A 24 -10.61 -10.28 -9.05
N PRO A 25 -11.41 -11.34 -9.34
CA PRO A 25 -12.63 -11.19 -10.13
C PRO A 25 -13.67 -10.22 -9.53
N ASP A 26 -13.67 -10.01 -8.21
CA ASP A 26 -14.59 -9.10 -7.52
C ASP A 26 -14.15 -7.63 -7.58
N LEU A 27 -12.96 -7.34 -8.12
CA LEU A 27 -12.36 -6.00 -8.10
C LEU A 27 -13.21 -4.95 -8.81
N VAL A 28 -13.68 -5.24 -10.03
CA VAL A 28 -14.51 -4.32 -10.81
C VAL A 28 -15.93 -4.21 -10.24
N PRO A 29 -16.63 -5.32 -9.91
CA PRO A 29 -17.93 -5.24 -9.25
C PRO A 29 -17.93 -4.40 -7.95
N LEU A 30 -16.88 -4.54 -7.13
CA LEU A 30 -16.74 -3.75 -5.90
C LEU A 30 -16.46 -2.27 -6.20
N TYR A 31 -15.69 -1.96 -7.24
CA TYR A 31 -15.51 -0.58 -7.69
C TYR A 31 -16.81 0.04 -8.21
N GLU A 32 -17.62 -0.70 -8.98
CA GLU A 32 -18.93 -0.24 -9.46
C GLU A 32 -19.87 0.05 -8.29
N LEU A 33 -19.95 -0.87 -7.32
CA LEU A 33 -20.70 -0.67 -6.09
C LEU A 33 -20.26 0.60 -5.34
N SER A 34 -18.95 0.87 -5.26
CA SER A 34 -18.45 2.09 -4.64
C SER A 34 -18.95 3.35 -5.36
N ASN A 35 -19.04 3.31 -6.70
CA ASN A 35 -19.53 4.45 -7.49
C ASN A 35 -21.02 4.69 -7.28
N GLU A 36 -21.82 3.63 -7.26
CA GLU A 36 -23.26 3.70 -7.00
C GLU A 36 -23.55 4.31 -5.62
N MET A 37 -22.72 3.98 -4.63
CA MET A 37 -22.84 4.47 -3.26
C MET A 37 -22.18 5.84 -3.03
N GLY A 38 -21.51 6.41 -4.03
CA GLY A 38 -20.75 7.65 -3.86
C GLY A 38 -19.58 7.53 -2.87
N MET A 39 -19.03 6.32 -2.72
CA MET A 39 -17.97 5.98 -1.78
C MET A 39 -16.58 6.00 -2.43
N GLU A 40 -15.57 6.13 -1.58
CA GLU A 40 -14.17 5.96 -1.97
C GLU A 40 -13.81 4.47 -2.06
N PHE A 41 -13.04 4.10 -3.10
CA PHE A 41 -12.53 2.75 -3.26
C PHE A 41 -11.01 2.74 -3.29
N ALA A 42 -10.41 2.01 -2.35
CA ALA A 42 -8.97 1.84 -2.22
C ALA A 42 -8.54 0.46 -2.72
N THR A 43 -7.46 0.41 -3.47
CA THR A 43 -6.87 -0.85 -3.93
C THR A 43 -5.49 -1.03 -3.33
N ALA A 44 -5.19 -2.27 -2.96
CA ALA A 44 -3.86 -2.72 -2.57
C ALA A 44 -3.61 -4.10 -3.17
N SER A 45 -2.36 -4.54 -3.19
CA SER A 45 -1.99 -5.94 -3.44
C SER A 45 -1.38 -6.53 -2.17
N LEU A 46 -1.09 -7.83 -2.18
CA LEU A 46 -0.42 -8.50 -1.06
C LEU A 46 0.94 -7.85 -0.77
N HIS A 47 1.18 -7.57 0.50
CA HIS A 47 2.46 -7.14 1.01
C HIS A 47 2.84 -8.05 2.17
N ASN A 48 4.11 -8.41 2.22
CA ASN A 48 4.72 -9.06 3.37
C ASN A 48 5.45 -8.00 4.18
N SER A 49 5.34 -7.99 5.50
CA SER A 49 6.10 -7.11 6.40
C SER A 49 5.83 -7.47 7.86
N PHE A 50 6.63 -6.90 8.76
CA PHE A 50 6.37 -6.99 10.20
C PHE A 50 4.95 -6.56 10.57
N TYR A 51 4.44 -5.51 9.90
CA TYR A 51 3.14 -4.91 10.19
C TYR A 51 1.98 -5.86 9.86
N PHE A 52 2.11 -6.65 8.80
CA PHE A 52 1.09 -7.64 8.42
C PHE A 52 1.31 -9.00 9.10
N VAL A 53 2.39 -9.15 9.86
CA VAL A 53 2.77 -10.40 10.56
C VAL A 53 2.79 -11.57 9.57
N GLU A 54 3.30 -11.31 8.36
CA GLU A 54 3.31 -12.27 7.26
C GLU A 54 4.51 -12.04 6.35
N ALA A 55 5.12 -13.15 5.92
CA ALA A 55 6.32 -13.18 5.09
C ALA A 55 6.16 -14.02 3.82
N LYS A 56 5.09 -14.80 3.70
CA LYS A 56 4.95 -15.91 2.73
C LYS A 56 3.83 -15.68 1.71
N ASN A 57 3.19 -14.51 1.71
CA ASN A 57 2.17 -14.19 0.72
C ASN A 57 2.80 -14.05 -0.67
N ILE A 58 2.16 -14.67 -1.66
CA ILE A 58 2.57 -14.58 -3.06
C ILE A 58 1.36 -14.72 -4.00
N ILE A 59 1.36 -13.95 -5.08
CA ILE A 59 0.35 -14.05 -6.14
C ILE A 59 0.73 -15.20 -7.06
N LYS A 60 -0.14 -16.21 -7.19
CA LYS A 60 0.17 -17.43 -7.95
C LYS A 60 -0.14 -17.29 -9.44
N ASP A 61 -1.22 -16.60 -9.77
CA ASP A 61 -1.74 -16.31 -11.11
C ASP A 61 -1.70 -14.79 -11.34
N ARG A 62 -0.49 -14.30 -11.63
CA ARG A 62 -0.27 -12.88 -11.94
C ARG A 62 -1.06 -12.41 -13.16
N PRO A 63 -1.16 -13.19 -14.27
CA PRO A 63 -1.96 -12.78 -15.42
C PRO A 63 -3.43 -12.51 -15.08
N MET A 64 -4.09 -13.40 -14.35
CA MET A 64 -5.50 -13.23 -13.98
C MET A 64 -5.70 -11.99 -13.09
N VAL A 65 -4.83 -11.80 -12.09
CA VAL A 65 -4.89 -10.61 -11.22
C VAL A 65 -4.65 -9.33 -12.01
N ALA A 66 -3.64 -9.31 -12.88
CA ALA A 66 -3.29 -8.15 -13.70
C ALA A 66 -4.37 -7.81 -14.74
N GLU A 67 -5.06 -8.80 -15.30
CA GLU A 67 -6.19 -8.58 -16.21
C GLU A 67 -7.35 -7.89 -15.48
N ASN A 68 -7.64 -8.28 -14.23
CA ASN A 68 -8.66 -7.61 -13.43
C ASN A 68 -8.28 -6.17 -13.07
N PHE A 69 -7.00 -5.91 -12.76
CA PHE A 69 -6.51 -4.53 -12.62
C PHE A 69 -6.61 -3.74 -13.93
N GLU A 70 -6.30 -4.35 -15.07
CA GLU A 70 -6.40 -3.72 -16.38
C GLU A 70 -7.84 -3.32 -16.70
N LYS A 71 -8.83 -4.16 -16.37
CA LYS A 71 -10.26 -3.83 -16.47
C LYS A 71 -10.59 -2.62 -15.60
N LEU A 72 -10.20 -2.65 -14.32
CA LEU A 72 -10.42 -1.53 -13.39
C LEU A 72 -9.77 -0.22 -13.89
N ILE A 73 -8.55 -0.28 -14.41
CA ILE A 73 -7.83 0.89 -14.93
C ILE A 73 -8.61 1.50 -16.10
N ASN A 74 -9.12 0.68 -17.02
CA ASN A 74 -9.92 1.16 -18.14
C ASN A 74 -11.24 1.80 -17.67
N GLU A 75 -11.92 1.20 -16.69
CA GLU A 75 -13.12 1.81 -16.07
C GLU A 75 -12.81 3.17 -15.43
N MET A 76 -11.70 3.29 -14.71
CA MET A 76 -11.27 4.56 -14.13
C MET A 76 -10.94 5.61 -15.22
N LEU A 77 -10.27 5.19 -16.30
CA LEU A 77 -9.96 6.05 -17.46
C LEU A 77 -11.18 6.40 -18.30
N ASN A 78 -12.30 5.67 -18.17
CA ASN A 78 -13.56 6.00 -18.81
C ASN A 78 -14.37 7.04 -18.03
N SER A 79 -14.18 7.13 -16.72
CA SER A 79 -14.82 8.16 -15.89
C SER A 79 -14.41 9.61 -16.26
N ASN A 80 -15.19 10.60 -15.83
CA ASN A 80 -14.87 12.03 -16.00
C ASN A 80 -14.14 12.66 -14.80
N SER A 81 -13.63 11.86 -13.86
CA SER A 81 -12.97 12.35 -12.65
C SER A 81 -11.45 12.33 -12.79
N PRO A 82 -10.76 13.48 -12.72
CA PRO A 82 -9.30 13.53 -12.70
C PRO A 82 -8.70 12.65 -11.60
N LYS A 83 -9.29 12.66 -10.40
CA LYS A 83 -8.88 11.79 -9.27
C LYS A 83 -8.85 10.32 -9.67
N LYS A 84 -9.87 9.85 -10.41
CA LYS A 84 -9.92 8.46 -10.90
C LYS A 84 -8.86 8.18 -11.96
N TRP A 85 -8.54 9.14 -12.83
CA TRP A 85 -7.47 8.95 -13.83
C TRP A 85 -6.10 8.73 -13.18
N PHE A 86 -5.78 9.51 -12.15
CA PHE A 86 -4.57 9.33 -11.36
C PHE A 86 -4.60 8.02 -10.54
N ARG A 87 -5.77 7.59 -10.05
CA ARG A 87 -5.92 6.24 -9.48
C ARG A 87 -5.70 5.13 -10.50
N ALA A 88 -6.03 5.34 -11.77
CA ALA A 88 -5.71 4.40 -12.84
C ALA A 88 -4.17 4.25 -12.98
N TYR A 89 -3.41 5.36 -12.92
CA TYR A 89 -1.94 5.30 -12.87
C TYR A 89 -1.43 4.53 -11.63
N PHE A 90 -2.02 4.77 -10.46
CA PHE A 90 -1.67 4.02 -9.26
C PHE A 90 -1.88 2.51 -9.43
N ASN A 91 -3.03 2.09 -9.98
CA ASN A 91 -3.33 0.68 -10.25
C ASN A 91 -2.43 0.08 -11.35
N HIS A 92 -2.01 0.87 -12.34
CA HIS A 92 -0.97 0.46 -13.28
C HIS A 92 0.34 0.12 -12.56
N GLY A 93 0.72 0.91 -11.56
CA GLY A 93 1.87 0.61 -10.69
C GLY A 93 1.67 -0.64 -9.81
N LEU A 94 0.44 -0.98 -9.42
CA LEU A 94 0.15 -2.24 -8.72
C LEU A 94 0.41 -3.46 -9.61
N ILE A 95 0.07 -3.40 -10.90
CA ILE A 95 0.44 -4.47 -11.85
C ILE A 95 1.96 -4.61 -11.89
N ASN A 96 2.69 -3.50 -12.03
CA ASN A 96 4.16 -3.50 -12.04
C ASN A 96 4.75 -4.12 -10.75
N TYR A 97 4.19 -3.79 -9.58
CA TYR A 97 4.59 -4.36 -8.29
C TYR A 97 4.32 -5.87 -8.18
N ILE A 98 3.16 -6.35 -8.65
CA ILE A 98 2.81 -7.79 -8.63
C ILE A 98 3.81 -8.62 -9.43
N TYR A 99 4.41 -8.03 -10.47
CA TYR A 99 5.47 -8.63 -11.27
C TYR A 99 6.88 -8.40 -10.68
N GLY A 100 7.00 -7.97 -9.42
CA GLY A 100 8.29 -7.82 -8.73
C GLY A 100 9.20 -6.73 -9.30
N GLN A 101 8.63 -5.76 -10.02
CA GLN A 101 9.42 -4.73 -10.69
C GLN A 101 9.69 -3.52 -9.78
N LYS A 102 10.74 -2.76 -10.11
CA LYS A 102 11.08 -1.51 -9.42
C LYS A 102 9.90 -0.54 -9.44
N ARG A 103 9.75 0.24 -8.35
CA ARG A 103 8.71 1.28 -8.25
C ARG A 103 8.76 2.24 -9.43
N LEU A 104 7.60 2.67 -9.92
CA LEU A 104 7.49 3.67 -11.00
C LEU A 104 7.87 5.08 -10.53
N LEU A 105 7.83 5.32 -9.22
CA LEU A 105 8.20 6.57 -8.56
C LEU A 105 9.04 6.27 -7.32
N PRO A 106 9.96 7.17 -6.93
CA PRO A 106 10.75 7.05 -5.71
C PRO A 106 9.90 6.85 -4.44
N CYS A 107 10.53 6.31 -3.40
CA CYS A 107 9.94 6.17 -2.08
C CYS A 107 10.61 7.17 -1.13
N ASP A 108 9.87 8.17 -0.69
CA ASP A 108 10.34 9.21 0.25
C ASP A 108 9.75 9.02 1.67
N MET A 109 9.39 7.78 2.03
CA MET A 109 9.01 7.45 3.40
C MET A 109 10.16 7.80 4.36
N SER A 110 9.84 8.19 5.60
CA SER A 110 10.78 8.74 6.59
C SER A 110 11.30 10.16 6.30
N PHE A 111 10.88 10.78 5.20
CA PHE A 111 11.11 12.19 4.88
C PHE A 111 9.78 12.95 4.77
N ASP A 112 8.88 12.47 3.91
CA ASP A 112 7.60 13.12 3.64
C ASP A 112 6.46 12.54 4.51
N THR A 113 6.65 11.34 5.03
CA THR A 113 5.61 10.59 5.76
C THR A 113 6.25 9.60 6.73
N PHE A 114 5.60 9.38 7.87
CA PHE A 114 5.98 8.40 8.88
C PHE A 114 4.73 7.70 9.43
N PHE A 115 4.93 6.63 10.18
CA PHE A 115 3.89 5.95 10.95
C PHE A 115 4.16 6.14 12.43
N ILE A 116 3.12 6.16 13.25
CA ILE A 116 3.23 6.07 14.71
C ILE A 116 2.39 4.88 15.14
N ASP A 117 2.93 4.04 16.00
CA ASP A 117 2.15 2.98 16.65
C ASP A 117 1.49 3.46 17.96
N PRO A 118 0.56 2.67 18.55
CA PRO A 118 -0.11 3.07 19.78
C PRO A 118 0.82 3.26 21.00
N TYR A 119 2.05 2.77 20.95
CA TYR A 119 3.05 2.89 22.01
C TYR A 119 4.01 4.06 21.79
N GLY A 120 3.77 4.88 20.77
CA GLY A 120 4.53 6.09 20.49
C GLY A 120 5.76 5.89 19.61
N ASP A 121 6.03 4.67 19.12
CA ASP A 121 7.15 4.44 18.22
C ASP A 121 6.88 5.10 16.87
N VAL A 122 7.77 6.01 16.47
CA VAL A 122 7.78 6.60 15.14
C VAL A 122 8.55 5.66 14.21
N MET A 123 7.91 5.25 13.13
CA MET A 123 8.44 4.29 12.15
C MET A 123 8.47 4.89 10.75
N PRO A 124 9.35 4.43 9.85
CA PRO A 124 9.44 4.98 8.51
C PRO A 124 8.22 4.59 7.68
N CYS A 125 7.77 3.34 7.75
CA CYS A 125 6.61 2.82 7.02
C CYS A 125 6.14 1.48 7.60
N ASN A 126 5.00 0.98 7.13
CA ASN A 126 4.48 -0.35 7.43
C ASN A 126 5.00 -1.46 6.47
N GLY A 127 5.90 -1.12 5.55
CA GLY A 127 6.35 -1.99 4.47
C GLY A 127 7.71 -2.64 4.67
N THR A 128 8.50 -2.24 5.67
CA THR A 128 9.84 -2.82 5.95
C THR A 128 9.76 -4.29 6.34
N LYS A 129 10.85 -5.04 6.19
CA LYS A 129 10.89 -6.45 6.59
C LYS A 129 10.63 -6.59 8.10
N ASP A 130 11.41 -5.86 8.88
CA ASP A 130 11.34 -5.78 10.33
C ASP A 130 10.80 -4.40 10.77
N LYS A 131 10.39 -4.29 12.04
CA LYS A 131 10.01 -3.01 12.63
C LYS A 131 11.25 -2.14 12.77
N GLU A 132 11.24 -1.00 12.09
CA GLU A 132 12.29 0.00 12.17
C GLU A 132 11.78 1.21 12.97
N VAL A 133 12.44 1.52 14.09
CA VAL A 133 12.02 2.59 15.00
C VAL A 133 12.98 3.77 14.88
N MET A 134 12.44 4.93 14.53
CA MET A 134 13.16 6.20 14.44
C MET A 134 13.34 6.85 15.82
N GLY A 135 12.39 6.62 16.73
CA GLY A 135 12.40 7.01 18.13
C GLY A 135 11.00 6.88 18.72
N ASN A 136 10.80 7.32 19.97
CA ASN A 136 9.51 7.18 20.68
C ASN A 136 9.04 8.52 21.27
N LEU A 137 7.81 8.92 20.97
CA LEU A 137 7.23 10.21 21.42
C LEU A 137 6.88 10.27 22.91
N ASN A 138 6.90 9.15 23.62
CA ASN A 138 6.77 9.13 25.09
C ASN A 138 8.10 9.42 25.78
N GLU A 139 9.23 9.31 25.07
CA GLU A 139 10.57 9.48 25.61
C GLU A 139 11.25 10.76 25.10
N GLN A 140 10.91 11.17 23.88
CA GLN A 140 11.57 12.26 23.16
C GLN A 140 10.54 13.25 22.62
N ASN A 141 10.94 14.53 22.53
CA ASN A 141 10.15 15.47 21.73
C ASN A 141 10.41 15.25 20.22
N TRP A 142 9.57 15.89 19.39
CA TRP A 142 9.62 15.70 17.95
C TRP A 142 10.97 16.06 17.32
N ASP A 143 11.59 17.18 17.73
CA ASP A 143 12.83 17.65 17.11
C ASP A 143 14.03 16.77 17.47
N GLU A 144 14.10 16.32 18.72
CA GLU A 144 15.09 15.35 19.19
C GLU A 144 14.97 14.03 18.44
N LEU A 145 13.75 13.51 18.32
CA LEU A 145 13.47 12.25 17.63
C LEU A 145 13.80 12.36 16.14
N TRP A 146 13.23 13.36 15.45
CA TRP A 146 13.26 13.46 14.00
C TRP A 146 14.65 13.81 13.47
N ASN A 147 15.46 14.53 14.23
CA ASN A 147 16.84 14.88 13.86
C ASN A 147 17.89 13.99 14.56
N SER A 148 17.48 12.89 15.19
CA SER A 148 18.40 11.97 15.85
C SER A 148 19.25 11.16 14.86
N GLU A 149 20.41 10.70 15.33
CA GLU A 149 21.21 9.71 14.58
C GLU A 149 20.44 8.41 14.33
N GLN A 150 19.50 8.04 15.23
CA GLN A 150 18.66 6.85 15.05
C GLN A 150 17.71 7.03 13.86
N ALA A 151 17.03 8.17 13.76
CA ALA A 151 16.19 8.50 12.62
C ALA A 151 17.00 8.50 11.30
N ASP A 152 18.23 9.03 11.31
CA ASP A 152 19.11 9.02 10.15
C ASP A 152 19.56 7.61 9.74
N ARG A 153 19.86 6.73 10.71
CA ARG A 153 20.13 5.30 10.44
C ARG A 153 18.94 4.62 9.76
N VAL A 154 17.72 4.90 10.24
CA VAL A 154 16.50 4.33 9.65
C VAL A 154 16.24 4.89 8.24
N ARG A 155 16.43 6.20 8.02
CA ARG A 155 16.34 6.81 6.70
C ARG A 155 17.30 6.17 5.70
N GLU A 156 18.52 5.88 6.14
CA GLU A 156 19.52 5.22 5.30
C GLU A 156 19.09 3.82 4.88
N LYS A 157 18.48 3.05 5.79
CA LYS A 157 17.86 1.75 5.45
C LYS A 157 16.73 1.92 4.43
N VAL A 158 15.88 2.94 4.58
CA VAL A 158 14.77 3.20 3.65
C VAL A 158 15.27 3.55 2.25
N ARG A 159 16.34 4.37 2.13
CA ARG A 159 16.96 4.72 0.84
C ARG A 159 17.47 3.49 0.08
N HIS A 160 17.91 2.48 0.80
CA HIS A 160 18.43 1.22 0.25
C HIS A 160 17.42 0.07 0.26
N CYS A 161 16.15 0.37 0.53
CA CYS A 161 15.11 -0.64 0.60
C CYS A 161 14.83 -1.24 -0.79
N ASP A 162 14.91 -2.55 -0.88
CA ASP A 162 14.71 -3.35 -2.09
C ASP A 162 13.28 -3.92 -2.23
N ARG A 163 12.41 -3.67 -1.24
CA ARG A 163 11.06 -4.26 -1.19
C ARG A 163 10.12 -3.77 -2.28
N ASN A 164 10.45 -2.64 -2.92
CA ASN A 164 9.70 -2.05 -4.03
C ASN A 164 8.18 -1.90 -3.80
N CYS A 165 7.73 -1.79 -2.54
CA CYS A 165 6.31 -1.74 -2.20
C CYS A 165 5.58 -0.63 -2.96
N TRP A 166 4.30 -0.81 -3.24
CA TRP A 166 3.50 0.18 -3.97
C TRP A 166 2.17 0.44 -3.26
N MET A 167 2.26 1.09 -2.10
CA MET A 167 1.11 1.43 -1.24
C MET A 167 0.72 2.89 -1.39
N ILE A 168 -0.60 3.17 -1.41
CA ILE A 168 -1.15 4.51 -1.66
C ILE A 168 -0.58 5.58 -0.73
N GLY A 169 -0.31 5.25 0.54
CA GLY A 169 0.28 6.18 1.52
C GLY A 169 1.67 6.69 1.11
N SER A 170 2.49 5.84 0.49
CA SER A 170 3.82 6.24 -0.02
C SER A 170 3.78 6.79 -1.45
N VAL A 171 2.82 6.35 -2.26
CA VAL A 171 2.75 6.68 -3.68
C VAL A 171 2.02 8.00 -3.91
N SER A 172 1.00 8.32 -3.12
CA SER A 172 0.25 9.57 -3.26
C SER A 172 1.17 10.79 -3.11
N PRO A 173 2.00 10.94 -2.05
CA PRO A 173 2.95 12.05 -1.97
C PRO A 173 3.93 12.09 -3.14
N ALA A 174 4.48 10.93 -3.54
CA ALA A 174 5.37 10.83 -4.68
C ALA A 174 4.71 11.27 -5.99
N MET A 175 3.45 10.90 -6.22
CA MET A 175 2.69 11.35 -7.40
C MET A 175 2.49 12.86 -7.42
N HIS A 176 2.31 13.52 -6.27
CA HIS A 176 2.21 14.98 -6.23
C HIS A 176 3.56 15.64 -6.50
N LYS A 177 4.64 15.13 -5.91
CA LYS A 177 6.01 15.65 -6.09
C LYS A 177 6.52 15.51 -7.53
N TYR A 178 6.21 14.38 -8.16
CA TYR A 178 6.62 14.03 -9.51
C TYR A 178 5.46 14.09 -10.51
N ILE A 179 4.49 15.00 -10.32
CA ILE A 179 3.20 15.04 -11.04
C ILE A 179 3.30 14.95 -12.56
N TRP A 180 4.40 15.43 -13.15
CA TRP A 180 4.68 15.34 -14.58
C TRP A 180 4.69 13.91 -15.11
N VAL A 181 5.16 12.94 -14.32
CA VAL A 181 5.23 11.51 -14.69
C VAL A 181 3.83 10.89 -14.79
N PRO A 182 2.99 10.87 -13.73
CA PRO A 182 1.63 10.37 -13.85
C PRO A 182 0.76 11.24 -14.76
N ALA A 183 0.97 12.56 -14.84
CA ALA A 183 0.20 13.42 -15.76
C ALA A 183 0.48 13.07 -17.22
N ALA A 184 1.75 12.87 -17.61
CA ALA A 184 2.09 12.43 -18.95
C ALA A 184 1.48 11.05 -19.28
N TRP A 185 1.50 10.12 -18.31
CA TRP A 185 0.85 8.83 -18.46
C TRP A 185 -0.68 8.97 -18.62
N VAL A 186 -1.34 9.80 -17.80
CA VAL A 186 -2.77 10.05 -17.90
C VAL A 186 -3.12 10.67 -19.25
N ILE A 187 -2.35 11.65 -19.72
CA ILE A 187 -2.59 12.30 -21.01
C ILE A 187 -2.51 11.29 -22.15
N LYS A 188 -1.49 10.42 -22.14
CA LYS A 188 -1.31 9.36 -23.14
C LYS A 188 -2.54 8.46 -23.23
N HIS A 189 -3.05 7.95 -22.11
CA HIS A 189 -4.13 6.96 -22.13
C HIS A 189 -5.53 7.59 -22.18
N LYS A 190 -5.71 8.80 -21.66
CA LYS A 190 -7.00 9.49 -21.67
C LYS A 190 -7.28 10.16 -23.02
N PHE A 191 -6.27 10.80 -23.62
CA PHE A 191 -6.47 11.66 -24.79
C PHE A 191 -5.87 11.10 -26.08
N LEU A 192 -4.67 10.48 -26.04
CA LEU A 192 -4.07 9.93 -27.27
C LEU A 192 -4.66 8.58 -27.69
N HIS A 193 -5.47 7.96 -26.82
CA HIS A 193 -6.12 6.68 -27.05
C HIS A 193 -7.66 6.80 -27.16
N PHE A 194 -8.17 7.98 -27.50
CA PHE A 194 -9.61 8.27 -27.50
C PHE A 194 -10.45 7.35 -28.42
N PHE A 195 -9.87 6.85 -29.51
CA PHE A 195 -10.57 6.00 -30.49
C PHE A 195 -10.40 4.50 -30.25
N LYS A 196 -9.71 4.09 -29.19
CA LYS A 196 -9.59 2.66 -28.84
C LYS A 196 -10.65 2.30 -27.82
N GLU A 197 -11.27 1.14 -28.02
CA GLU A 197 -12.19 0.54 -27.04
C GLU A 197 -11.50 0.35 -25.68
N LYS A 198 -10.24 -0.09 -25.71
CA LYS A 198 -9.37 -0.23 -24.55
C LYS A 198 -8.27 0.84 -24.56
N LYS A 199 -8.30 1.75 -23.59
CA LYS A 199 -7.37 2.89 -23.47
C LYS A 199 -6.00 2.49 -22.93
N TYR A 200 -5.96 1.49 -22.07
CA TYR A 200 -4.74 1.00 -21.42
C TYR A 200 -4.62 -0.52 -21.59
N SER A 201 -3.39 -1.01 -21.80
CA SER A 201 -3.12 -2.45 -21.69
C SER A 201 -2.05 -2.83 -20.66
N MET A 202 -2.28 -3.92 -19.91
CA MET A 202 -1.28 -4.49 -19.01
C MET A 202 0.01 -4.89 -19.73
N TYR A 203 -0.11 -5.27 -21.01
CA TYR A 203 1.02 -5.57 -21.88
C TYR A 203 1.84 -4.35 -22.27
N GLU A 204 1.55 -3.15 -21.79
CA GLU A 204 2.48 -2.01 -21.88
C GLU A 204 3.68 -2.17 -20.94
N LEU A 205 3.55 -2.97 -19.88
CA LEU A 205 4.64 -3.31 -18.96
C LEU A 205 5.53 -4.42 -19.58
N PRO A 206 6.87 -4.21 -19.68
CA PRO A 206 7.78 -5.22 -20.21
C PRO A 206 7.70 -6.57 -19.49
N ALA A 207 7.72 -6.58 -18.16
CA ALA A 207 7.65 -7.81 -17.36
C ALA A 207 6.40 -8.65 -17.65
N VAL A 208 5.26 -8.02 -17.96
CA VAL A 208 4.02 -8.71 -18.32
C VAL A 208 4.17 -9.41 -19.68
N ARG A 209 4.75 -8.72 -20.67
CA ARG A 209 5.01 -9.29 -22.00
C ARG A 209 6.06 -10.41 -21.93
N ASP A 210 7.16 -10.16 -21.22
CA ASP A 210 8.27 -11.10 -21.14
C ASP A 210 7.86 -12.37 -20.39
N TYR A 211 6.99 -12.27 -19.38
CA TYR A 211 6.38 -13.44 -18.73
C TYR A 211 5.44 -14.20 -19.68
N ARG A 212 4.54 -13.49 -20.39
CA ARG A 212 3.64 -14.10 -21.39
C ARG A 212 4.41 -14.85 -22.48
N ASP A 213 5.50 -14.24 -22.95
CA ASP A 213 6.33 -14.76 -24.04
C ASP A 213 7.34 -15.82 -23.57
N GLY A 214 7.34 -16.17 -22.27
CA GLY A 214 8.22 -17.18 -21.69
C GLY A 214 9.69 -16.77 -21.58
N LYS A 215 10.01 -15.48 -21.69
CA LYS A 215 11.38 -14.96 -21.52
C LYS A 215 11.80 -14.85 -20.07
N VAL A 216 10.83 -14.73 -19.16
CA VAL A 216 11.03 -14.76 -17.71
C VAL A 216 10.09 -15.83 -17.15
N THR A 217 10.62 -16.65 -16.26
CA THR A 217 9.89 -17.73 -15.58
C THR A 217 9.11 -17.23 -14.39
N LYS A 218 8.23 -18.08 -13.85
CA LYS A 218 7.48 -17.75 -12.63
C LYS A 218 8.42 -17.65 -11.44
N GLU A 219 9.38 -18.56 -11.35
CA GLU A 219 10.35 -18.66 -10.27
C GLU A 219 11.25 -17.42 -10.21
N GLU A 220 11.66 -16.91 -11.37
CA GLU A 220 12.39 -15.64 -11.45
C GLU A 220 11.55 -14.48 -10.90
N LEU A 221 10.27 -14.35 -11.28
CA LEU A 221 9.40 -13.30 -10.74
C LEU A 221 9.07 -13.48 -9.25
N ASP A 222 8.93 -14.72 -8.80
CA ASP A 222 8.70 -15.06 -7.39
C ASP A 222 9.90 -14.64 -6.54
N SER A 223 11.13 -14.82 -7.05
CA SER A 223 12.37 -14.40 -6.38
C SER A 223 12.51 -12.88 -6.20
N LEU A 224 11.82 -12.09 -7.03
CA LEU A 224 11.77 -10.63 -6.94
C LEU A 224 10.66 -10.12 -6.02
N SER A 225 9.79 -11.00 -5.55
CA SER A 225 8.69 -10.63 -4.65
C SER A 225 9.18 -10.42 -3.21
N THR A 226 8.31 -9.90 -2.35
CA THR A 226 8.60 -9.79 -0.91
C THR A 226 8.39 -11.11 -0.15
N CYS A 227 8.07 -12.20 -0.85
CA CYS A 227 7.86 -13.52 -0.27
C CYS A 227 9.19 -14.14 0.16
N ASP A 228 9.30 -14.49 1.44
CA ASP A 228 10.45 -15.17 2.03
C ASP A 228 9.95 -16.41 2.78
N MET A 229 10.03 -17.56 2.12
CA MET A 229 9.58 -18.84 2.68
C MET A 229 10.38 -19.28 3.91
N ASN A 230 11.59 -18.75 4.08
CA ASN A 230 12.50 -19.07 5.16
C ASN A 230 12.47 -18.03 6.30
N ALA A 231 11.74 -16.93 6.13
CA ALA A 231 11.62 -15.91 7.17
C ALA A 231 10.91 -16.47 8.42
N VAL A 232 11.49 -16.12 9.58
CA VAL A 232 10.78 -16.17 10.85
C VAL A 232 9.91 -14.92 10.92
N ILE A 233 8.60 -15.11 11.14
CA ILE A 233 7.65 -13.99 11.21
C ILE A 233 7.93 -13.18 12.48
N ASN A 234 8.20 -11.89 12.30
CA ASN A 234 8.40 -10.91 13.36
C ASN A 234 7.15 -10.03 13.44
N ASN A 235 6.52 -9.95 14.61
CA ASN A 235 5.32 -9.13 14.82
C ASN A 235 5.63 -7.66 15.20
N GLY A 236 6.92 -7.31 15.35
CA GLY A 236 7.36 -5.97 15.72
C GLY A 236 7.01 -5.55 17.15
N LEU A 237 6.54 -6.45 18.02
CA LEU A 237 6.26 -6.12 19.41
C LEU A 237 7.55 -6.04 20.22
N SER A 238 7.63 -5.04 21.11
CA SER A 238 8.73 -4.94 22.07
C SER A 238 8.64 -6.05 23.13
N GLU A 239 9.72 -6.26 23.88
CA GLU A 239 9.69 -7.21 25.00
C GLU A 239 8.65 -6.82 26.05
N GLU A 240 8.46 -5.53 26.29
CA GLU A 240 7.46 -4.97 27.20
C GLU A 240 6.05 -5.32 26.73
N SER A 241 5.72 -5.04 25.47
CA SER A 241 4.41 -5.40 24.90
C SER A 241 4.17 -6.91 24.96
N MET A 242 5.19 -7.71 24.65
CA MET A 242 5.11 -9.18 24.74
C MET A 242 4.92 -9.66 26.18
N LYS A 243 5.46 -8.96 27.20
CA LYS A 243 5.24 -9.28 28.62
C LYS A 243 3.83 -8.93 29.07
N GLU A 244 3.29 -7.79 28.64
CA GLU A 244 1.92 -7.39 28.98
C GLU A 244 0.88 -8.36 28.40
N LEU A 245 1.06 -8.75 27.14
CA LEU A 245 0.17 -9.68 26.44
C LEU A 245 0.14 -11.10 27.03
N LYS A 246 1.04 -11.45 27.97
CA LYS A 246 0.95 -12.72 28.70
C LYS A 246 -0.25 -12.79 29.63
N ASN A 247 -0.67 -11.65 30.17
CA ASN A 247 -1.65 -11.57 31.24
C ASN A 247 -2.89 -10.74 30.87
N LYS A 248 -2.87 -10.07 29.72
CA LYS A 248 -3.93 -9.17 29.25
C LYS A 248 -4.15 -9.32 27.75
N THR A 249 -5.37 -9.08 27.29
CA THR A 249 -5.64 -8.90 25.86
C THR A 249 -5.20 -7.51 25.40
N GLY A 250 -5.06 -7.33 24.08
CA GLY A 250 -4.77 -6.01 23.51
C GLY A 250 -5.88 -5.00 23.81
N GLU A 251 -7.15 -5.43 23.79
CA GLU A 251 -8.29 -4.58 24.15
C GLU A 251 -8.21 -4.12 25.61
N GLU A 252 -7.90 -5.02 26.55
CA GLU A 252 -7.78 -4.67 27.97
C GLU A 252 -6.66 -3.64 28.23
N ILE A 253 -5.55 -3.74 27.49
CA ILE A 253 -4.45 -2.78 27.58
C ILE A 253 -4.91 -1.40 27.10
N VAL A 254 -5.60 -1.34 25.95
CA VAL A 254 -6.11 -0.10 25.36
C VAL A 254 -7.20 0.54 26.24
N ASP A 255 -8.16 -0.25 26.72
CA ASP A 255 -9.24 0.23 27.59
C ASP A 255 -8.70 0.82 28.89
N ALA A 256 -7.72 0.15 29.50
CA ALA A 256 -7.04 0.66 30.69
C ALA A 256 -6.31 1.98 30.41
N ASP A 257 -5.72 2.14 29.22
CA ASP A 257 -5.05 3.38 28.85
C ASP A 257 -6.02 4.53 28.60
N ILE A 258 -7.10 4.29 27.85
CA ILE A 258 -8.18 5.27 27.65
C ILE A 258 -8.74 5.72 28.99
N ALA A 259 -9.01 4.78 29.91
CA ALA A 259 -9.51 5.12 31.25
C ALA A 259 -8.53 6.03 32.01
N ARG A 260 -7.22 5.76 31.96
CA ARG A 260 -6.20 6.63 32.58
C ARG A 260 -6.18 8.03 31.96
N GLN A 261 -6.32 8.15 30.64
CA GLN A 261 -6.35 9.43 29.94
C GLN A 261 -7.60 10.24 30.29
N MET A 262 -8.76 9.59 30.44
CA MET A 262 -10.02 10.24 30.81
C MET A 262 -10.02 10.77 32.25
N ILE A 263 -9.26 10.15 33.16
CA ILE A 263 -9.10 10.61 34.55
C ILE A 263 -8.17 11.83 34.66
N LYS A 264 -7.25 12.02 33.71
CA LYS A 264 -6.29 13.14 33.68
C LYS A 264 -6.85 14.43 33.05
N LYS A 265 -8.10 14.43 32.57
CA LYS A 265 -8.84 15.62 32.14
C LYS A 265 -9.66 16.20 33.27
#